data_AF-A0A3G4VPW4-F1
#
_entry.id   AF-A0A3G4VPW4-F1
#
_cell.length_a   1.000
_cell.length_b   1.000
_cell.length_c   1.000
_cell.angle_alpha   90.00
_cell.angle_beta   90.00
_cell.angle_gamma   90.00
#
_symmetry.space_group_name_H-M   'P 1'
#
loop_
_entity.id
_entity.type
_entity.pdbx_description
1 polymer ?
#
loop_
_entity_poly.entity_id
_entity_poly.type
_entity_poly.pdbx_seq_one_letter_code
_entity_poly.pdbx_strand_id
1 'polypeptide(L)'
;MLSAGNRPARHHTTGLLTHAEGTGSHEVVIEPPAHDWDLADGDDTAVQAVLRAYRARSLALRTRRPGLVLPFRNHGAAAGTSLPHPHSQIAVPHRAAPPAPAAR
;
A
#
# COMPACT_ATOMS: atom_id res chain seq x y z
N MET A 1 -5.19 0.22 22.54
CA MET A 1 -5.07 -0.93 21.63
C MET A 1 -3.83 -0.70 20.75
N LEU A 2 -2.75 -1.40 21.08
CA LEU A 2 -1.39 -1.45 20.51
C LEU A 2 -0.93 -0.29 19.58
N SER A 3 -0.20 0.66 20.16
CA SER A 3 0.67 1.58 19.43
C SER A 3 1.87 0.81 18.87
N ALA A 4 1.83 0.44 17.60
CA ALA A 4 3.02 -0.01 16.88
C ALA A 4 3.94 1.21 16.70
N GLY A 5 4.80 1.43 17.69
CA GLY A 5 5.77 2.51 17.72
C GLY A 5 6.54 2.60 16.41
N ASN A 6 6.73 3.84 15.96
CA ASN A 6 7.57 4.23 14.83
C ASN A 6 9.04 3.88 15.13
N ARG A 7 9.40 2.60 15.13
CA ARG A 7 10.79 2.16 15.21
C ARG A 7 11.44 2.39 13.84
N PRO A 8 12.59 3.07 13.77
CA PRO A 8 13.33 3.15 12.51
C PRO A 8 13.64 1.74 12.04
N ALA A 9 13.42 1.45 10.74
CA ALA A 9 13.78 0.13 10.21
C ALA A 9 15.26 -0.12 10.50
N ARG A 10 15.54 -1.32 11.00
CA ARG A 10 16.93 -1.72 11.21
C ARG A 10 17.55 -1.96 9.85
N HIS A 11 18.65 -1.27 9.62
CA HIS A 11 19.50 -1.49 8.46
C HIS A 11 20.63 -2.42 8.87
N HIS A 12 20.91 -3.43 8.05
CA HIS A 12 22.07 -4.29 8.22
C HIS A 12 22.87 -4.30 6.93
N THR A 13 24.12 -3.87 7.02
CA THR A 13 25.03 -3.87 5.87
C THR A 13 26.00 -5.03 6.00
N THR A 14 26.06 -5.87 4.96
CA THR A 14 26.99 -6.99 4.85
C THR A 14 27.82 -6.78 3.59
N GLY A 15 29.07 -6.35 3.75
CA GLY A 15 29.92 -5.94 2.63
C GLY A 15 29.32 -4.77 1.86
N LEU A 16 29.03 -4.96 0.57
CA LEU A 16 28.44 -3.94 -0.31
C LEU A 16 26.91 -3.91 -0.30
N LEU A 17 26.27 -4.85 0.40
CA LEU A 17 24.81 -5.01 0.39
C LEU A 17 24.21 -4.39 1.65
N THR A 18 23.23 -3.51 1.49
CA THR A 18 22.44 -2.95 2.60
C THR A 18 21.04 -3.53 2.58
N HIS A 19 20.67 -4.20 3.67
CA HIS A 19 19.34 -4.73 3.92
C HIS A 19 18.56 -3.75 4.78
N ALA A 20 17.24 -3.69 4.56
CA ALA A 20 16.30 -3.00 5.43
C ALA A 20 15.18 -3.98 5.80
N GLU A 21 14.65 -3.85 7.02
CA GLU A 21 13.46 -4.60 7.39
C GLU A 21 12.28 -4.23 6.46
N GLY A 22 11.63 -5.25 5.89
CA GLY A 22 10.44 -5.12 5.02
C GLY A 22 9.20 -4.74 5.81
N THR A 23 9.22 -3.59 6.48
CA THR A 23 8.07 -3.07 7.23
C THR A 23 7.26 -2.11 6.38
N GLY A 24 6.01 -1.87 6.76
CA GLY A 24 5.11 -1.01 6.01
C GLY A 24 3.67 -1.13 6.48
N SER A 25 2.75 -0.65 5.67
CA SER A 25 1.31 -0.89 5.85
C SER A 25 0.71 -1.34 4.53
N HIS A 26 -0.16 -2.34 4.60
CA HIS A 26 -0.87 -2.89 3.45
C HIS A 26 -2.35 -2.94 3.80
N GLU A 27 -3.18 -2.31 2.98
CA GLU A 27 -4.63 -2.35 3.12
C GLU A 27 -5.26 -2.92 1.85
N VAL A 28 -6.32 -3.71 2.01
CA VAL A 28 -7.20 -4.12 0.93
C VAL A 28 -8.45 -3.26 1.01
N VAL A 29 -8.80 -2.62 -0.12
CA VAL A 29 -10.05 -1.90 -0.29
C VAL A 29 -11.00 -2.82 -1.05
N ILE A 30 -11.99 -3.35 -0.35
CA ILE A 30 -13.10 -4.07 -0.97
C ILE A 30 -13.96 -3.04 -1.70
N GLU A 31 -14.22 -3.29 -2.98
CA GLU A 31 -15.00 -2.39 -3.85
C GLU A 31 -16.51 -2.70 -3.65
N PRO A 32 -17.40 -2.66 -4.66
CA PRO A 32 -18.78 -3.10 -4.49
C PRO A 32 -18.95 -4.55 -4.02
N PRO A 33 -20.08 -4.88 -3.35
CA PRO A 33 -20.38 -6.25 -2.93
C PRO A 33 -20.67 -7.21 -4.10
N ALA A 34 -20.91 -6.70 -5.31
CA ALA A 34 -21.09 -7.49 -6.52
C ALA A 34 -19.76 -8.13 -6.93
N HIS A 35 -19.74 -9.46 -7.02
CA HIS A 35 -18.50 -10.24 -7.22
C HIS A 35 -18.00 -10.25 -8.67
N ASP A 36 -18.88 -9.90 -9.60
CA ASP A 36 -18.69 -9.88 -11.05
C ASP A 36 -18.52 -8.44 -11.60
N TRP A 37 -18.46 -7.46 -10.71
CA TRP A 37 -18.37 -6.05 -11.08
C TRP A 37 -16.96 -5.63 -11.47
N ASP A 38 -16.84 -4.70 -12.42
CA ASP A 38 -15.58 -4.02 -12.71
C ASP A 38 -15.73 -2.49 -12.71
N LEU A 39 -14.62 -1.78 -12.52
CA LEU A 39 -14.60 -0.30 -12.60
C LEU A 39 -15.12 0.21 -13.95
N ALA A 40 -14.88 -0.54 -15.04
CA ALA A 40 -15.35 -0.19 -16.36
C ALA A 40 -16.88 -0.34 -16.53
N ASP A 41 -17.51 -1.21 -15.72
CA ASP A 41 -18.95 -1.47 -15.72
C ASP A 41 -19.70 -0.61 -14.69
N GLY A 42 -18.96 0.08 -13.81
CA GLY A 42 -19.51 0.90 -12.74
C GLY A 42 -20.12 2.21 -13.22
N ASP A 43 -21.25 2.58 -12.62
CA ASP A 43 -21.75 3.94 -12.71
C ASP A 43 -20.82 4.93 -11.99
N ASP A 44 -21.01 6.22 -12.28
CA ASP A 44 -20.22 7.29 -11.66
C ASP A 44 -20.28 7.24 -10.13
N THR A 45 -21.40 6.81 -9.54
CA THR A 45 -21.57 6.76 -8.08
C THR A 45 -20.68 5.68 -7.46
N ALA A 46 -20.65 4.49 -8.05
CA ALA A 46 -19.84 3.36 -7.63
C ALA A 46 -18.35 3.66 -7.78
N VAL A 47 -17.93 4.16 -8.95
CA VAL A 47 -16.53 4.55 -9.20
C VAL A 47 -16.11 5.66 -8.22
N GLN A 48 -16.96 6.66 -8.01
CA GLN A 48 -16.68 7.74 -7.08
C GLN A 48 -16.60 7.24 -5.63
N ALA A 49 -17.36 6.21 -5.24
CA ALA A 49 -17.24 5.57 -3.93
C ALA A 49 -15.87 4.92 -3.74
N VAL A 50 -15.37 4.19 -4.74
CA VAL A 50 -14.02 3.59 -4.72
C VAL A 50 -12.95 4.67 -4.61
N LEU A 51 -13.01 5.72 -5.44
CA LEU A 51 -12.05 6.83 -5.39
C LEU A 51 -12.09 7.61 -4.06
N ARG A 52 -13.28 7.78 -3.47
CA ARG A 52 -13.43 8.35 -2.12
C ARG A 52 -12.76 7.47 -1.07
N ALA A 53 -12.92 6.15 -1.16
CA ALA A 53 -12.26 5.21 -0.27
C ALA A 53 -10.73 5.33 -0.41
N TYR A 54 -10.18 5.35 -1.63
CA TYR A 54 -8.75 5.57 -1.85
C TYR A 54 -8.26 6.85 -1.20
N ARG A 55 -8.94 7.97 -1.41
CA ARG A 55 -8.55 9.26 -0.84
C ARG A 55 -8.57 9.21 0.69
N ALA A 56 -9.66 8.72 1.28
CA ALA A 56 -9.82 8.65 2.73
C ALA A 56 -8.75 7.78 3.38
N ARG A 57 -8.50 6.58 2.81
CA ARG A 57 -7.48 5.66 3.31
C ARG A 57 -6.07 6.21 3.11
N SER A 58 -5.79 6.78 1.94
CA SER A 58 -4.47 7.36 1.64
C SER A 58 -4.13 8.51 2.58
N LEU A 59 -5.10 9.38 2.89
CA LEU A 59 -4.92 10.46 3.87
C LEU A 59 -4.66 9.91 5.27
N ALA A 60 -5.45 8.93 5.72
CA ALA A 60 -5.29 8.32 7.04
C ALA A 60 -3.93 7.63 7.20
N LEU A 61 -3.47 6.91 6.17
CA LEU A 61 -2.17 6.25 6.14
C LEU A 61 -1.02 7.25 6.12
N ARG A 62 -1.12 8.31 5.31
CA ARG A 62 -0.11 9.37 5.24
C ARG A 62 0.11 10.07 6.57
N THR A 63 -0.97 10.32 7.34
CA THR A 63 -0.87 10.92 8.68
C THR A 63 -0.16 10.00 9.67
N ARG A 64 -0.34 8.67 9.55
CA ARG A 64 0.31 7.69 10.42
C ARG A 64 1.78 7.46 10.07
N ARG A 65 2.11 7.45 8.77
CA ARG A 65 3.46 7.24 8.25
C ARG A 65 3.72 8.12 7.03
N PRO A 66 4.50 9.21 7.18
CA PRO A 66 4.90 10.04 6.04
C PRO A 66 5.80 9.22 5.10
N GLY A 67 5.40 9.12 3.83
CA GLY A 67 6.08 8.30 2.83
C GLY A 67 5.26 8.17 1.55
N LEU A 68 5.71 7.31 0.64
CA LEU A 68 4.95 6.95 -0.56
C LEU A 68 3.71 6.16 -0.14
N VAL A 69 2.54 6.66 -0.52
CA VAL A 69 1.27 5.92 -0.41
C VAL A 69 0.87 5.52 -1.82
N LEU A 70 0.80 4.22 -2.08
CA LEU A 70 0.59 3.66 -3.41
C LEU A 70 -0.72 2.88 -3.44
N PRO A 71 -1.85 3.52 -3.82
CA PRO A 71 -3.04 2.80 -4.23
C PRO A 71 -2.84 2.16 -5.61
N PHE A 72 -3.22 0.90 -5.77
CA PHE A 72 -3.17 0.18 -7.04
C PHE A 72 -4.27 -0.89 -7.10
N ARG A 73 -4.57 -1.36 -8.32
CA ARG A 73 -5.54 -2.41 -8.58
C ARG A 73 -4.98 -3.35 -9.63
N ASN A 74 -4.94 -4.64 -9.31
CA ASN A 74 -4.62 -5.67 -10.28
C ASN A 74 -5.93 -6.21 -10.84
N HIS A 75 -6.08 -6.20 -12.17
CA HIS A 75 -7.30 -6.65 -12.83
C HIS A 75 -7.00 -7.84 -13.76
N GLY A 76 -7.80 -8.90 -13.61
CA GLY A 76 -7.69 -10.13 -14.40
C GLY A 76 -6.58 -11.08 -13.95
N ALA A 77 -6.72 -12.36 -14.32
CA ALA A 77 -5.78 -13.41 -13.94
C ALA A 77 -4.36 -13.16 -14.47
N ALA A 78 -4.24 -12.54 -15.65
CA ALA A 78 -2.95 -12.19 -16.25
C ALA A 78 -2.14 -11.18 -15.41
N ALA A 79 -2.80 -10.38 -14.57
CA ALA A 79 -2.15 -9.45 -13.65
C ALA A 79 -1.78 -10.10 -12.30
N GLY A 80 -1.92 -11.42 -12.17
CA GLY A 80 -1.64 -12.15 -10.93
C GLY A 80 -2.75 -12.02 -9.87
N THR A 81 -3.95 -11.62 -10.26
CA THR A 81 -5.11 -11.55 -9.35
C THR A 81 -5.61 -12.97 -9.03
N SER A 82 -5.46 -13.39 -7.77
CA SER A 82 -5.91 -14.69 -7.28
C SER A 82 -7.34 -14.70 -6.72
N LEU A 83 -7.81 -13.54 -6.25
CA LEU A 83 -9.16 -13.35 -5.71
C LEU A 83 -10.05 -12.66 -6.75
N PRO A 84 -11.13 -13.32 -7.22
CA PRO A 84 -12.00 -12.76 -8.26
C PRO A 84 -12.79 -11.54 -7.80
N HIS A 85 -13.13 -11.47 -6.51
CA HIS A 85 -13.95 -10.39 -5.98
C HIS A 85 -13.25 -9.04 -6.20
N PRO A 86 -13.96 -7.99 -6.65
CA PRO A 86 -13.35 -6.71 -7.00
C PRO A 86 -12.69 -6.05 -5.79
N HIS A 87 -11.40 -5.83 -5.90
CA HIS A 87 -10.63 -5.25 -4.81
C HIS A 87 -9.45 -4.47 -5.33
N SER A 88 -9.08 -3.48 -4.52
CA SER A 88 -7.90 -2.67 -4.69
C SER A 88 -6.99 -2.80 -3.49
N GLN A 89 -5.76 -2.34 -3.63
CA GLN A 89 -4.75 -2.43 -2.60
C GLN A 89 -4.10 -1.08 -2.37
N ILE A 90 -3.69 -0.80 -1.14
CA ILE A 90 -2.91 0.37 -0.80
C ILE A 90 -1.67 -0.11 -0.04
N ALA A 91 -0.50 0.15 -0.61
CA ALA A 91 0.78 -0.14 -0.01
C ALA A 91 1.48 1.13 0.46
N VAL A 92 2.06 1.08 1.66
CA VAL A 92 2.92 2.11 2.23
C VAL A 92 4.21 1.43 2.67
N PRO A 93 5.19 1.28 1.77
CA PRO A 93 6.47 0.68 2.13
C PRO A 93 7.19 1.58 3.13
N HIS A 94 7.95 0.96 4.04
CA HIS A 94 8.85 1.73 4.88
C HIS A 94 9.88 2.45 4.01
N ARG A 95 10.05 3.75 4.27
CA ARG A 95 11.11 4.52 3.64
C ARG A 95 12.43 4.16 4.33
N ALA A 96 13.26 3.38 3.65
CA ALA A 96 14.65 3.20 4.05
C ALA A 96 15.31 4.58 4.19
N ALA A 97 15.94 4.86 5.33
CA ALA A 97 16.82 6.01 5.43
C ALA A 97 18.01 5.78 4.49
N PRO A 98 18.54 6.83 3.82
CA PRO A 98 19.76 6.67 3.05
C PRO A 98 20.87 6.16 4.00
N PRO A 99 21.75 5.25 3.55
CA PRO A 99 22.86 4.80 4.36
C PRO A 99 23.69 6.01 4.79
N ALA A 100 24.13 6.03 6.05
CA ALA A 100 25.03 7.07 6.53
C ALA A 100 26.28 7.10 5.65
N PRO A 101 26.83 8.29 5.30
CA PRO A 101 28.06 8.36 4.53
C PRO A 101 29.14 7.55 5.26
N ALA A 102 29.86 6.71 4.52
CA ALA A 102 30.96 5.93 5.07
C ALA A 102 31.95 6.89 5.75
N ALA A 103 32.22 6.65 7.04
CA ALA A 103 33.24 7.40 7.75
C ALA A 103 34.57 7.24 6.99
N ARG A 104 35.17 8.37 6.61
CA ARG A 104 36.49 8.44 5.98
C ARG A 104 37.58 8.12 6.98
#